data_AF-A0A4R0XSL5-F1
#
_entry.id   AF-A0A4R0XSL5-F1
#
_cell.length_a   1.000
_cell.length_b   1.000
_cell.length_c   1.000
_cell.angle_alpha   90.00
_cell.angle_beta   90.00
_cell.angle_gamma   90.00
#
_symmetry.space_group_name_H-M   'P 1'
#
loop_
_entity.id
_entity.type
_entity.pdbx_description
1 polymer ?
#
loop_
_entity_poly.entity_id
_entity_poly.type
_entity_poly.pdbx_seq_one_letter_code
_entity_poly.pdbx_strand_id
1 'polypeptide(L)'
;MKRYEELFIATTDTVVGIGAPMTESNRRKIMKIKERPEEKKLVVMVSSIAEARTFAGWNENAEAIAQKYWPGQVTIVLEEVGLRIPHNKGLINLMNEVGPIYMTSANKSGHTTLKLKEAIETFPEIKRHYNFGFGTNVSSTIIRASNMAIIRQGDVRIKIG
;
A
#
# COMPACT_ATOMS: atom_id res chain seq x y z
N MET A 1 5.06 9.79 -25.49
CA MET A 1 4.79 9.93 -24.04
C MET A 1 5.02 8.58 -23.36
N LYS A 2 5.90 8.48 -22.34
CA LYS A 2 6.21 7.20 -21.68
C LYS A 2 5.06 6.82 -20.75
N ARG A 3 4.21 5.88 -21.18
CA ARG A 3 2.90 5.51 -20.59
C ARG A 3 2.89 5.25 -19.06
N TYR A 4 4.01 4.85 -18.46
CA TYR A 4 4.12 4.45 -17.05
C TYR A 4 5.28 5.12 -16.30
N GLU A 5 5.72 6.31 -16.72
CA GLU A 5 6.90 6.95 -16.13
C GLU A 5 6.80 7.25 -14.63
N GLU A 6 5.58 7.49 -14.13
CA GLU A 6 5.33 7.77 -12.70
C GLU A 6 5.09 6.53 -11.84
N LEU A 7 5.00 5.35 -12.46
CA LEU A 7 4.92 4.11 -11.72
C LEU A 7 6.32 3.70 -11.28
N PHE A 8 6.40 3.07 -10.11
CA PHE A 8 7.62 2.46 -9.61
C PHE A 8 7.34 1.09 -8.99
N ILE A 9 8.38 0.25 -8.94
CA ILE A 9 8.39 -0.99 -8.18
C ILE A 9 9.31 -0.78 -6.98
N ALA A 10 8.84 -1.08 -5.78
CA ALA A 10 9.63 -0.92 -4.57
C ALA A 10 9.51 -2.12 -3.63
N THR A 11 10.59 -2.47 -2.94
CA THR A 11 10.46 -3.29 -1.73
C THR A 11 9.74 -2.49 -0.64
N THR A 12 8.95 -3.20 0.17
CA THR A 12 8.27 -2.63 1.34
C THR A 12 8.65 -3.43 2.59
N ASP A 13 8.13 -3.04 3.75
CA ASP A 13 8.17 -3.80 5.00
C ASP A 13 7.27 -5.06 5.00
N THR A 14 6.55 -5.32 3.90
CA THR A 14 5.70 -6.51 3.69
C THR A 14 6.13 -7.25 2.42
N VAL A 15 5.49 -6.94 1.30
CA VAL A 15 5.73 -7.55 -0.03
C VAL A 15 6.22 -6.48 -0.99
N VAL A 16 6.88 -6.85 -2.09
CA VAL A 16 7.21 -5.90 -3.17
C VAL A 16 5.91 -5.29 -3.72
N GLY A 17 5.91 -3.98 -3.95
CA GLY A 17 4.75 -3.22 -4.41
C GLY A 17 4.99 -2.45 -5.70
N ILE A 18 3.91 -2.25 -6.47
CA ILE A 18 3.82 -1.26 -7.54
C ILE A 18 3.09 -0.06 -6.97
N GLY A 19 3.73 1.11 -7.06
CA GLY A 19 3.17 2.35 -6.56
C GLY A 19 3.34 3.53 -7.51
N ALA A 20 2.64 4.61 -7.20
CA ALA A 20 2.72 5.90 -7.88
C ALA A 20 2.08 7.00 -7.00
N PRO A 21 2.41 8.29 -7.20
CA PRO A 21 1.72 9.40 -6.53
C PRO A 21 0.20 9.33 -6.70
N MET A 22 -0.55 9.70 -5.66
CA MET A 22 -2.00 9.53 -5.55
C MET A 22 -2.79 10.48 -6.48
N THR A 23 -2.78 10.17 -7.77
CA THR A 23 -3.59 10.84 -8.79
C THR A 23 -4.49 9.83 -9.49
N GLU A 24 -5.65 10.28 -9.96
CA GLU A 24 -6.60 9.43 -10.66
C GLU A 24 -6.00 8.87 -11.98
N SER A 25 -5.12 9.63 -12.65
CA SER A 25 -4.36 9.14 -13.81
C SER A 25 -3.45 7.96 -13.44
N ASN A 26 -2.72 8.07 -12.32
CA ASN A 26 -1.83 7.01 -11.85
C ASN A 26 -2.59 5.79 -11.34
N ARG A 27 -3.74 5.99 -10.67
CA ARG A 27 -4.65 4.90 -10.31
C ARG A 27 -5.01 4.07 -11.53
N ARG A 28 -5.52 4.70 -12.60
CA ARG A 28 -5.87 4.00 -13.86
C ARG A 28 -4.68 3.28 -14.48
N LYS A 29 -3.47 3.87 -14.46
CA LYS A 29 -2.26 3.21 -14.95
C LYS A 29 -1.93 1.94 -14.17
N ILE A 30 -2.02 1.98 -12.83
CA ILE A 30 -1.79 0.81 -11.97
C ILE A 30 -2.84 -0.27 -12.23
N MET A 31 -4.13 0.10 -12.29
CA MET A 31 -5.21 -0.87 -12.55
C MET A 31 -5.01 -1.55 -13.91
N LYS A 32 -4.67 -0.78 -14.93
CA LYS A 32 -4.45 -1.26 -16.30
C LYS A 32 -3.25 -2.20 -16.42
N ILE A 33 -2.08 -1.82 -15.89
CA ILE A 33 -0.87 -2.66 -16.04
C ILE A 33 -0.97 -3.97 -15.24
N LYS A 34 -1.79 -3.98 -14.19
CA LYS A 34 -2.01 -5.17 -13.36
C LYS A 34 -3.18 -6.03 -13.80
N GLU A 35 -3.90 -5.62 -14.85
CA GLU A 35 -5.16 -6.25 -15.26
C GLU A 35 -6.10 -6.46 -14.05
N ARG A 36 -6.14 -5.44 -13.19
CA ARG A 36 -6.78 -5.55 -11.87
C ARG A 36 -8.28 -5.23 -12.02
N PRO A 37 -9.17 -6.08 -11.48
CA PRO A 37 -10.60 -5.76 -11.41
C PRO A 37 -10.84 -4.49 -10.60
N GLU A 38 -11.79 -3.66 -11.03
CA GLU A 38 -12.05 -2.34 -10.43
C GLU A 38 -12.47 -2.45 -8.96
N GLU A 39 -13.08 -3.58 -8.57
CA GLU A 39 -13.53 -3.90 -7.22
C GLU A 39 -12.35 -4.09 -6.25
N LYS A 40 -11.18 -4.47 -6.76
CA LYS A 40 -9.97 -4.63 -5.95
C LYS A 40 -9.30 -3.27 -5.77
N LYS A 41 -9.64 -2.58 -4.69
CA LYS A 41 -9.10 -1.25 -4.40
C LYS A 41 -7.60 -1.27 -4.13
N LEU A 42 -6.95 -0.15 -4.41
CA LEU A 42 -5.55 0.11 -4.08
C LEU A 42 -5.46 0.56 -2.61
N VAL A 43 -4.32 0.28 -1.98
CA VAL A 43 -4.00 0.87 -0.67
C VAL A 43 -3.40 2.23 -0.93
N VAL A 44 -3.80 3.24 -0.15
CA VAL A 44 -3.13 4.52 -0.08
C VAL A 44 -2.12 4.45 1.05
N MET A 45 -0.84 4.71 0.75
CA MET A 45 0.18 4.89 1.78
C MET A 45 0.35 6.38 2.04
N VAL A 46 0.45 6.72 3.32
CA VAL A 46 0.61 8.08 3.85
C VAL A 46 1.84 8.12 4.75
N SER A 47 2.46 9.28 4.91
CA SER A 47 3.71 9.43 5.67
C SER A 47 3.50 9.71 7.15
N SER A 48 2.29 10.12 7.57
CA SER A 48 1.98 10.46 8.96
C SER A 48 0.51 10.22 9.33
N ILE A 49 0.23 10.11 10.64
CA ILE A 49 -1.14 10.04 11.16
C ILE A 49 -1.89 11.35 10.89
N ALA A 50 -1.20 12.49 10.93
CA ALA A 50 -1.80 13.78 10.62
C ALA A 50 -2.32 13.83 9.17
N GLU A 51 -1.56 13.31 8.21
CA GLU A 51 -2.01 13.14 6.83
C GLU A 51 -3.17 12.13 6.72
N ALA A 52 -3.10 11.00 7.43
CA ALA A 52 -4.16 9.99 7.45
C ALA A 52 -5.52 10.54 7.95
N ARG A 53 -5.51 11.46 8.93
CA ARG A 53 -6.70 12.12 9.48
C ARG A 53 -7.46 12.97 8.46
N THR A 54 -6.80 13.38 7.36
CA THR A 54 -7.45 14.18 6.31
C THR A 54 -8.39 13.37 5.42
N PHE A 55 -8.33 12.04 5.49
CA PHE A 55 -9.18 11.15 4.71
C PHE A 55 -10.57 11.02 5.35
N ALA A 56 -11.60 11.01 4.51
CA ALA A 56 -12.97 10.80 4.95
C ALA A 56 -13.13 9.45 5.69
N GLY A 57 -13.98 9.44 6.71
CA GLY A 57 -14.24 8.26 7.54
C GLY A 57 -13.22 8.01 8.65
N TRP A 58 -12.26 8.91 8.89
CA TRP A 58 -11.38 8.83 10.07
C TRP A 58 -12.21 8.93 11.37
N ASN A 59 -12.02 7.99 12.30
CA ASN A 59 -12.77 7.90 13.55
C ASN A 59 -11.90 7.41 14.72
N GLU A 60 -12.47 7.30 15.92
CA GLU A 60 -11.74 6.88 17.13
C GLU A 60 -11.12 5.48 17.00
N ASN A 61 -11.81 4.55 16.34
CA ASN A 61 -11.27 3.21 16.06
C ASN A 61 -10.04 3.28 15.16
N ALA A 62 -10.10 4.06 14.07
CA ALA A 62 -8.96 4.28 13.18
C ALA A 62 -7.78 4.89 13.93
N GLU A 63 -8.04 5.89 14.78
CA GLU A 63 -7.03 6.52 15.63
C GLU A 63 -6.38 5.49 16.57
N ALA A 64 -7.17 4.72 17.32
CA ALA A 64 -6.66 3.72 18.25
C ALA A 64 -5.83 2.63 17.56
N ILE A 65 -6.26 2.16 16.38
CA ILE A 65 -5.50 1.19 15.59
C ILE A 65 -4.20 1.82 15.06
N ALA A 66 -4.26 3.06 14.54
CA ALA A 66 -3.10 3.74 14.00
C ALA A 66 -2.02 3.97 15.07
N GLN A 67 -2.39 4.50 16.24
CA GLN A 67 -1.46 4.74 17.35
C GLN A 67 -0.76 3.46 17.83
N LYS A 68 -1.45 2.31 17.73
CA LYS A 68 -0.93 1.03 18.22
C LYS A 68 -0.10 0.27 17.18
N TYR A 69 -0.45 0.34 15.90
CA TYR A 69 0.09 -0.55 14.87
C TYR A 69 0.82 0.18 13.72
N TRP A 70 0.79 1.52 13.69
CA TRP A 70 1.55 2.31 12.72
C TRP A 70 2.75 3.01 13.34
N PRO A 71 3.86 3.16 12.60
CA PRO A 71 4.12 2.60 11.27
C PRO A 71 4.25 1.06 11.31
N GLY A 72 3.76 0.36 10.29
CA GLY A 72 3.82 -1.10 10.29
C GLY A 72 2.92 -1.81 9.28
N GLN A 73 2.61 -3.06 9.60
CA GLN A 73 1.99 -4.03 8.68
C GLN A 73 0.47 -4.18 8.87
N VAL A 74 -0.19 -3.10 9.28
CA VAL A 74 -1.65 -3.03 9.36
C VAL A 74 -2.15 -2.02 8.33
N THR A 75 -3.22 -2.35 7.63
CA THR A 75 -3.96 -1.47 6.73
C THR A 75 -5.31 -1.20 7.37
N ILE A 76 -5.66 0.08 7.52
CA ILE A 76 -6.93 0.52 8.11
C ILE A 76 -7.85 0.92 6.96
N VAL A 77 -8.99 0.26 6.84
CA VAL A 77 -10.02 0.60 5.85
C VAL A 77 -11.00 1.58 6.48
N LEU A 78 -11.05 2.78 5.90
CA LEU A 78 -12.03 3.83 6.15
C LEU A 78 -12.99 3.83 4.96
N GLU A 79 -14.28 3.63 5.19
CA GLU A 79 -15.27 3.54 4.11
C GLU A 79 -14.78 2.66 2.94
N GLU A 80 -14.36 3.33 1.87
CA GLU A 80 -13.93 2.77 0.59
C GLU A 80 -12.42 2.83 0.36
N VAL A 81 -11.60 3.36 1.27
CA VAL A 81 -10.14 3.52 1.13
C VAL A 81 -9.38 2.76 2.21
N GLY A 82 -8.38 1.97 1.81
CA GLY A 82 -7.41 1.36 2.73
C GLY A 82 -6.19 2.25 2.91
N LEU A 83 -5.94 2.73 4.12
CA LEU A 83 -4.77 3.53 4.48
C LEU A 83 -3.69 2.68 5.14
N ARG A 84 -2.43 3.09 5.01
CA ARG A 84 -1.29 2.49 5.73
C ARG A 84 -0.11 3.45 5.85
N ILE A 85 0.52 3.47 7.03
CA ILE A 85 1.88 4.01 7.18
C ILE A 85 2.85 2.83 7.24
N PRO A 86 3.69 2.58 6.22
CA PRO A 86 4.63 1.46 6.23
C PRO A 86 5.81 1.73 7.16
N HIS A 87 6.34 0.69 7.81
CA HIS A 87 7.60 0.76 8.56
C HIS A 87 8.80 0.59 7.62
N ASN A 88 8.91 1.50 6.63
CA ASN A 88 9.99 1.50 5.66
C ASN A 88 10.45 2.95 5.40
N LYS A 89 11.64 3.32 5.88
CA LYS A 89 12.16 4.69 5.81
C LYS A 89 12.30 5.21 4.37
N GLY A 90 12.66 4.35 3.42
CA GLY A 90 12.80 4.74 2.02
C GLY A 90 11.46 5.14 1.40
N LEU A 91 10.40 4.37 1.67
CA LEU A 91 9.04 4.72 1.26
C LEU A 91 8.52 5.98 1.96
N ILE A 92 8.80 6.14 3.26
CA ILE A 92 8.40 7.34 4.00
C ILE A 92 9.06 8.59 3.38
N ASN A 93 10.36 8.53 3.08
CA ASN A 93 11.07 9.63 2.43
C ASN A 93 10.49 9.94 1.05
N LEU A 94 10.22 8.90 0.24
CA LEU A 94 9.57 9.08 -1.05
C LEU A 94 8.20 9.76 -0.92
N MET A 95 7.37 9.33 0.03
CA MET A 95 6.05 9.95 0.27
C MET A 95 6.16 11.39 0.80
N ASN A 96 7.20 11.71 1.58
CA ASN A 96 7.44 13.09 2.00
C ASN A 96 7.78 14.02 0.82
N GLU A 97 8.33 13.48 -0.28
CA GLU A 97 8.65 14.23 -1.49
C GLU A 97 7.46 14.34 -2.45
N VAL A 98 6.68 13.27 -2.61
CA VAL A 98 5.64 13.17 -3.65
C VAL A 98 4.19 13.21 -3.13
N GLY A 99 4.02 13.26 -1.80
CA GLY A 99 2.73 13.11 -1.12
C GLY A 99 2.28 11.64 -1.02
N PRO A 100 1.00 11.41 -0.70
CA PRO A 100 0.42 10.06 -0.63
C PRO A 100 0.62 9.29 -1.94
N ILE A 101 0.78 7.99 -1.82
CA ILE A 101 0.92 7.10 -2.98
C ILE A 101 -0.17 6.04 -2.99
N TYR A 102 -0.61 5.67 -4.19
CA TYR A 102 -1.27 4.38 -4.36
C TYR A 102 -0.22 3.28 -4.34
N MET A 103 -0.54 2.14 -3.72
CA MET A 103 0.31 0.97 -3.67
C MET A 103 -0.53 -0.32 -3.73
N THR A 104 0.01 -1.33 -4.43
CA THR A 104 -0.50 -2.71 -4.45
C THR A 104 0.66 -3.67 -4.59
N SER A 105 0.51 -4.92 -4.13
CA SER A 105 1.53 -5.95 -4.31
C SER A 105 1.92 -6.11 -5.79
N ALA A 106 3.20 -6.38 -6.05
CA ALA A 106 3.80 -6.46 -7.38
C ALA A 106 3.72 -7.88 -7.98
N ASN A 107 2.54 -8.50 -7.93
CA ASN A 107 2.23 -9.79 -8.54
C ASN A 107 1.00 -9.67 -9.43
N LYS A 108 0.83 -10.54 -10.44
CA LYS A 108 -0.47 -10.66 -11.13
C LYS A 108 -1.55 -11.02 -10.11
N SER A 109 -2.75 -10.45 -10.26
CA SER A 109 -3.86 -10.66 -9.32
C SER A 109 -4.12 -12.16 -9.12
N GLY A 110 -3.97 -12.67 -7.90
CA GLY A 110 -4.18 -14.10 -7.57
C GLY A 110 -2.92 -14.97 -7.55
N HIS A 111 -1.74 -14.44 -7.89
CA HIS A 111 -0.47 -15.20 -7.86
C HIS A 111 0.31 -15.00 -6.54
N THR A 112 1.38 -15.78 -6.34
CA THR A 112 2.31 -15.63 -5.21
C THR A 112 3.03 -14.28 -5.22
N THR A 113 3.53 -13.87 -4.06
CA THR A 113 4.34 -12.65 -3.91
C THR A 113 5.67 -12.83 -4.64
N LEU A 114 6.14 -11.76 -5.30
CA LEU A 114 7.37 -11.78 -6.08
C LEU A 114 8.51 -11.10 -5.32
N LYS A 115 9.74 -11.57 -5.55
CA LYS A 115 10.96 -10.83 -5.21
C LYS A 115 11.12 -9.64 -6.15
N LEU A 116 11.95 -8.65 -5.77
CA LEU A 116 12.10 -7.42 -6.54
C LEU A 116 12.52 -7.69 -8.00
N LYS A 117 13.50 -8.57 -8.21
CA LYS A 117 13.98 -8.94 -9.55
C LYS A 117 12.85 -9.53 -10.41
N GLU A 118 12.10 -10.48 -9.86
CA GLU A 118 10.97 -11.13 -10.55
C GLU A 118 9.86 -10.13 -10.87
N ALA A 119 9.59 -9.18 -9.96
CA ALA A 119 8.62 -8.11 -10.21
C ALA A 119 9.05 -7.20 -11.37
N ILE A 120 10.35 -6.84 -11.44
CA ILE A 120 10.92 -6.05 -12.53
C ILE A 120 10.78 -6.79 -13.87
N GLU A 121 11.08 -8.08 -13.89
CA GLU A 121 10.94 -8.95 -15.08
C GLU A 121 9.48 -9.11 -15.51
N THR A 122 8.56 -9.15 -14.55
CA THR A 122 7.12 -9.27 -14.80
C THR A 122 6.49 -7.99 -15.36
N PHE A 123 6.99 -6.81 -14.93
CA PHE A 123 6.47 -5.51 -15.33
C PHE A 123 7.57 -4.65 -15.98
N PRO A 124 8.13 -5.07 -17.12
CA PRO A 124 9.27 -4.41 -17.75
C PRO A 124 8.98 -2.98 -18.21
N GLU A 125 7.72 -2.57 -18.34
CA GLU A 125 7.33 -1.22 -18.73
C GLU A 125 7.50 -0.20 -17.59
N ILE A 126 7.55 -0.64 -16.34
CA ILE A 126 7.86 0.21 -15.19
C ILE A 126 9.38 0.31 -15.09
N LYS A 127 9.93 1.51 -15.29
CA LYS A 127 11.39 1.72 -15.34
C LYS A 127 12.00 2.23 -14.04
N ARG A 128 11.20 2.72 -13.09
CA ARG A 128 11.68 3.18 -11.78
C ARG A 128 11.60 2.04 -10.77
N HIS A 129 12.72 1.68 -10.17
CA HIS A 129 12.80 0.60 -9.18
C HIS A 129 13.54 1.09 -7.94
N TYR A 130 13.02 0.74 -6.78
CA TYR A 130 13.62 1.09 -5.50
C TYR A 130 13.82 -0.17 -4.65
N ASN A 131 15.03 -0.34 -4.13
CA ASN A 131 15.30 -1.36 -3.12
C ASN A 131 15.50 -0.66 -1.77
N PHE A 132 14.45 -0.65 -0.97
CA PHE A 132 14.43 -0.08 0.37
C PHE A 132 14.61 -1.16 1.47
N GLY A 133 15.27 -2.27 1.14
CA GLY A 133 15.54 -3.38 2.06
C GLY A 133 14.53 -4.52 1.95
N PHE A 134 14.43 -5.31 3.02
CA PHE A 134 13.65 -6.55 3.07
C PHE A 134 12.31 -6.36 3.79
N GLY A 135 11.29 -7.10 3.34
CA GLY A 135 9.98 -7.23 4.00
C GLY A 135 9.72 -8.67 4.44
N THR A 136 8.60 -8.90 5.12
CA THR A 136 8.25 -10.23 5.64
C THR A 136 7.79 -11.22 4.57
N ASN A 137 7.53 -10.76 3.34
CA ASN A 137 6.86 -11.50 2.26
C ASN A 137 5.39 -11.89 2.56
N VAL A 138 4.84 -11.45 3.68
CA VAL A 138 3.41 -11.60 4.02
C VAL A 138 2.74 -10.25 3.85
N SER A 139 1.52 -10.25 3.30
CA SER A 139 0.77 -9.00 3.12
C SER A 139 0.25 -8.47 4.46
N SER A 140 0.01 -7.17 4.55
CA SER A 140 -0.52 -6.53 5.76
C SER A 140 -1.84 -7.14 6.25
N THR A 141 -2.08 -7.10 7.55
CA THR A 141 -3.42 -7.32 8.11
C THR A 141 -4.32 -6.15 7.69
N ILE A 142 -5.53 -6.44 7.23
CA ILE A 142 -6.52 -5.43 6.83
C ILE A 142 -7.66 -5.45 7.84
N ILE A 143 -7.93 -4.31 8.46
CA ILE A 143 -9.04 -4.11 9.40
C ILE A 143 -9.92 -2.95 8.94
N ARG A 144 -11.23 -3.08 9.08
CA ARG A 144 -12.19 -2.01 8.83
C ARG A 144 -12.44 -1.23 10.12
N ALA A 145 -12.23 0.08 10.09
CA ALA A 145 -12.36 0.92 11.29
C ALA A 145 -13.81 1.09 11.76
N SER A 146 -14.79 1.04 10.86
CA SER A 146 -16.20 1.29 11.22
C SER A 146 -16.81 0.21 12.13
N ASN A 147 -16.33 -1.03 12.05
CA ASN A 147 -16.88 -2.16 12.81
C ASN A 147 -15.82 -3.13 13.35
N MET A 148 -14.54 -2.72 13.32
CA MET A 148 -13.38 -3.51 13.75
C MET A 148 -13.23 -4.88 13.06
N ALA A 149 -13.89 -5.09 11.91
CA ALA A 149 -13.83 -6.37 11.20
C ALA A 149 -12.46 -6.59 10.56
N ILE A 150 -11.85 -7.74 10.84
CA ILE A 150 -10.64 -8.18 10.14
C ILE A 150 -11.05 -8.70 8.76
N ILE A 151 -10.72 -7.94 7.71
CA ILE A 151 -10.99 -8.30 6.31
C ILE A 151 -9.96 -9.34 5.82
N ARG A 152 -8.71 -9.20 6.26
CA ARG A 152 -7.63 -10.14 5.94
C ARG A 152 -6.64 -10.21 7.10
N GLN A 153 -6.29 -11.41 7.53
CA GLN A 153 -5.20 -11.64 8.49
C GLN A 153 -3.85 -11.69 7.76
N GLY A 154 -2.91 -10.83 8.17
CA GLY A 154 -1.49 -10.88 7.79
C GLY A 154 -0.63 -11.32 8.99
N ASP A 155 0.63 -10.88 9.06
CA ASP A 155 1.53 -11.23 10.18
C ASP A 155 1.09 -10.63 11.52
N VAL A 156 0.52 -9.42 11.51
CA VAL A 156 0.10 -8.74 12.73
C VAL A 156 -1.29 -9.21 13.14
N ARG A 157 -1.40 -9.95 14.24
CA ARG A 157 -2.71 -10.29 14.83
C ARG A 157 -3.23 -9.12 15.67
N ILE A 158 -4.39 -8.58 15.28
CA ILE A 158 -5.02 -7.49 16.00
C ILE A 158 -5.77 -8.08 17.19
N LYS A 159 -5.38 -7.70 18.40
CA LYS A 159 -6.13 -8.01 19.62
C LYS A 159 -7.13 -6.87 19.86
N ILE A 160 -8.41 -7.20 19.74
CA ILE A 160 -9.52 -6.36 20.19
C ILE A 160 -9.74 -6.76 21.65
N GLY A 161 -9.47 -5.83 22.57
CA GLY A 161 -9.63 -5.99 24.01
C GLY A 161 -10.50 -4.87 24.54
#